data_AF-A0A947AE40-F1
#
_entry.id   AF-A0A947AE40-F1
#
_cell.length_a   1.000
_cell.length_b   1.000
_cell.length_c   1.000
_cell.angle_alpha   90.00
_cell.angle_beta   90.00
_cell.angle_gamma   90.00
#
_symmetry.space_group_name_H-M   'P 1'
#
loop_
_entity.id
_entity.type
_entity.pdbx_description
1 polymer ?
#
loop_
_entity_poly.entity_id
_entity_poly.type
_entity_poly.pdbx_seq_one_letter_code
_entity_poly.pdbx_strand_id
1 'polypeptide(L)'
;MKALIILSIFATLGIIFFQYSRNKNLKKLLSALTTFGIIITLAVVGNLTRPVMPIFFSHIMFIVVSWGGLMAYLVKDKYYWWIIFSPVVTIGLFLVLELLTGSGHELG
;
A
#
# COMPACT_ATOMS: atom_id res chain seq x y z
N MET A 1 2.40 -18.38 6.05
CA MET A 1 1.84 -17.05 5.74
C MET A 1 2.89 -15.93 5.79
N LYS A 2 3.60 -15.71 6.90
CA LYS A 2 4.61 -14.63 7.00
C LYS A 2 5.74 -14.73 5.97
N ALA A 3 6.20 -15.94 5.65
CA ALA A 3 7.24 -16.17 4.65
C ALA A 3 6.87 -15.67 3.24
N LEU A 4 5.61 -15.81 2.83
CA LEU A 4 5.15 -15.33 1.50
C LEU A 4 5.17 -13.81 1.41
N ILE A 5 4.81 -13.12 2.50
CA ILE A 5 4.88 -11.65 2.58
C ILE A 5 6.34 -11.20 2.46
N ILE A 6 7.23 -11.83 3.21
CA ILE A 6 8.67 -11.54 3.18
C ILE A 6 9.24 -11.78 1.77
N LEU A 7 8.92 -12.91 1.13
CA LEU A 7 9.31 -13.20 -0.24
C LEU A 7 8.79 -12.16 -1.24
N SER A 8 7.55 -11.72 -1.10
CA SER A 8 6.95 -10.69 -1.97
C SER A 8 7.66 -9.34 -1.81
N ILE A 9 8.08 -9.00 -0.58
CA ILE A 9 8.86 -7.80 -0.30
C ILE A 9 10.23 -7.88 -0.99
N PHE A 10 10.95 -8.99 -0.81
CA PHE A 10 12.25 -9.19 -1.45
C PHE A 10 12.14 -9.21 -2.98
N ALA A 11 11.12 -9.84 -3.53
CA ALA A 11 10.87 -9.83 -4.97
C ALA A 11 10.65 -8.40 -5.49
N THR A 12 9.84 -7.58 -4.80
CA THR A 12 9.62 -6.19 -5.18
C THR A 12 10.91 -5.38 -5.13
N LEU A 13 11.69 -5.50 -4.05
CA LEU A 13 12.99 -4.84 -3.94
C LEU A 13 13.92 -5.28 -5.08
N GLY A 14 13.98 -6.57 -5.37
CA GLY A 14 14.73 -7.12 -6.50
C GLY A 14 14.34 -6.50 -7.84
N ILE A 15 13.03 -6.37 -8.11
CA ILE A 15 12.52 -5.73 -9.34
C ILE A 15 12.93 -4.25 -9.42
N ILE A 16 12.79 -3.51 -8.31
CA ILE A 16 13.17 -2.09 -8.23
C ILE A 16 14.66 -1.92 -8.51
N PHE A 17 15.52 -2.72 -7.88
CA PHE A 17 16.96 -2.68 -8.08
C PHE A 17 17.38 -3.16 -9.48
N PHE A 18 16.73 -4.19 -10.03
CA PHE A 18 16.98 -4.66 -11.39
C PHE A 18 16.70 -3.57 -12.42
N GLN A 19 15.58 -2.86 -12.26
CA GLN A 19 15.25 -1.73 -13.12
C GLN A 19 16.27 -0.60 -13.00
N TYR A 20 16.69 -0.27 -11.78
CA TYR A 20 17.75 0.71 -11.59
C TYR A 20 19.06 0.28 -12.25
N SER A 21 19.42 -1.01 -12.19
CA SER A 21 20.62 -1.52 -12.84
C SER A 21 20.58 -1.31 -14.37
N ARG A 22 19.43 -1.52 -15.01
CA ARG A 22 19.25 -1.30 -16.45
C ARG A 22 19.25 0.18 -16.85
N ASN A 23 18.54 1.03 -16.11
CA ASN A 23 18.28 2.41 -16.53
C ASN A 23 19.19 3.45 -15.86
N LYS A 24 19.92 3.06 -14.80
CA LYS A 24 20.78 3.91 -13.94
C LYS A 24 20.11 5.20 -13.45
N ASN A 25 18.78 5.22 -13.38
CA ASN A 25 18.00 6.40 -12.99
C ASN A 25 17.77 6.42 -11.47
N LEU A 26 18.57 7.20 -10.76
CA LEU A 26 18.49 7.37 -9.31
C LEU A 26 17.17 8.00 -8.84
N LYS A 27 16.62 8.95 -9.60
CA LYS A 27 15.34 9.60 -9.25
C LYS A 27 14.21 8.57 -9.24
N LYS A 28 14.16 7.72 -10.27
CA LYS A 28 13.16 6.65 -10.38
C LYS A 28 13.33 5.62 -9.25
N LEU A 29 14.57 5.23 -8.95
CA LEU A 29 14.87 4.34 -7.83
C LEU A 29 14.34 4.89 -6.50
N LEU A 30 14.69 6.12 -6.14
CA LEU A 30 14.26 6.74 -4.89
C LEU A 30 12.73 6.84 -4.82
N SER A 31 12.08 7.31 -5.89
CA SER A 31 10.62 7.40 -5.92
C SER A 31 9.94 6.02 -5.75
N ALA A 32 10.48 4.96 -6.36
CA ALA A 32 9.96 3.61 -6.22
C ALA A 32 10.16 3.05 -4.81
N LEU A 33 11.33 3.26 -4.21
CA LEU A 33 11.61 2.84 -2.82
C LEU A 33 10.73 3.58 -1.83
N THR A 34 10.60 4.90 -1.94
CA THR A 34 9.72 5.70 -1.08
C THR A 34 8.28 5.24 -1.22
N THR A 35 7.79 5.06 -2.45
CA THR A 35 6.43 4.58 -2.72
C THR A 35 6.21 3.20 -2.10
N PHE A 36 7.16 2.29 -2.28
CA PHE A 36 7.05 0.94 -1.74
C PHE A 36 7.04 0.94 -0.21
N GLY A 37 7.89 1.76 0.42
CA GLY A 37 7.87 1.97 1.86
C GLY A 37 6.52 2.50 2.36
N ILE A 38 5.93 3.46 1.65
CA ILE A 38 4.59 3.97 1.97
C ILE A 38 3.53 2.87 1.86
N ILE A 39 3.54 2.05 0.80
CA ILE A 39 2.59 0.95 0.64
C ILE A 39 2.70 -0.04 1.80
N ILE A 40 3.92 -0.39 2.23
CA ILE A 40 4.14 -1.24 3.40
C ILE A 40 3.57 -0.60 4.66
N THR A 41 3.86 0.69 4.90
CA THR A 41 3.33 1.42 6.04
C THR A 41 1.80 1.41 6.04
N LEU A 42 1.17 1.70 4.89
CA LEU A 42 -0.29 1.66 4.75
C LEU A 42 -0.83 0.26 5.01
N ALA A 43 -0.18 -0.80 4.52
CA ALA A 43 -0.60 -2.18 4.78
C ALA A 43 -0.57 -2.52 6.28
N VAL A 44 0.40 -1.99 7.04
CA VAL A 44 0.49 -2.18 8.49
C VAL A 44 -0.58 -1.36 9.21
N VAL A 45 -0.68 -0.06 8.90
CA VAL A 45 -1.66 0.87 9.50
C VAL A 45 -3.10 0.45 9.18
N GLY A 46 -3.34 -0.16 8.02
CA GLY A 46 -4.63 -0.71 7.62
C GLY A 46 -5.22 -1.72 8.60
N ASN A 47 -4.41 -2.35 9.45
CA ASN A 47 -4.91 -3.22 10.51
C ASN A 47 -5.80 -2.48 11.53
N LEU A 48 -5.69 -1.16 11.65
CA LEU A 48 -6.61 -0.34 12.46
C LEU A 48 -8.05 -0.46 11.99
N THR A 49 -8.28 -0.70 10.69
CA THR A 49 -9.63 -0.79 10.10
C THR A 49 -10.31 -2.15 10.33
N ARG A 50 -9.63 -3.11 10.97
CA ARG A 50 -10.16 -4.47 11.23
C ARG A 50 -11.53 -4.53 11.92
N PRO A 51 -11.87 -3.64 12.88
CA PRO A 51 -13.19 -3.66 13.51
C PRO A 51 -14.33 -3.49 12.50
N VAL A 52 -14.08 -2.79 11.38
CA VAL A 52 -15.04 -2.59 10.31
C VAL A 52 -14.64 -3.45 9.10
N MET A 53 -15.02 -4.74 9.16
CA MET A 53 -14.65 -5.76 8.16
C MET A 53 -14.79 -5.31 6.69
N PRO A 54 -15.89 -4.67 6.24
CA PRO A 54 -16.00 -4.21 4.84
C PRO A 54 -14.91 -3.20 4.44
N ILE A 55 -14.52 -2.31 5.35
CA ILE A 55 -13.45 -1.33 5.12
C ILE A 55 -12.10 -2.04 5.08
N PHE A 56 -11.88 -2.99 5.99
CA PHE A 56 -10.65 -3.78 6.02
C PHE A 56 -10.43 -4.57 4.73
N PHE A 57 -11.46 -5.24 4.19
CA PHE A 57 -11.37 -5.93 2.91
C PHE A 57 -11.09 -4.96 1.74
N SER A 58 -11.77 -3.81 1.74
CA SER A 58 -11.52 -2.74 0.76
C SER A 58 -10.08 -2.23 0.84
N HIS A 59 -9.55 -2.08 2.06
CA HIS A 59 -8.17 -1.66 2.30
C HIS A 59 -7.18 -2.68 1.73
N ILE A 60 -7.37 -3.98 1.99
CA ILE A 60 -6.51 -5.04 1.42
C ILE A 60 -6.56 -5.00 -0.11
N MET A 61 -7.74 -4.87 -0.72
CA MET A 61 -7.85 -4.74 -2.18
C MET A 61 -7.09 -3.52 -2.70
N PHE A 62 -7.22 -2.36 -2.04
CA PHE A 62 -6.48 -1.17 -2.41
C PHE A 62 -4.97 -1.33 -2.24
N ILE A 63 -4.47 -2.05 -1.23
CA ILE A 63 -3.04 -2.35 -1.11
C ILE A 63 -2.54 -3.17 -2.31
N VAL A 64 -3.30 -4.18 -2.73
CA VAL A 64 -2.95 -4.98 -3.93
C VAL A 64 -2.93 -4.10 -5.18
N VAL A 65 -3.92 -3.21 -5.32
CA VAL A 65 -4.01 -2.24 -6.43
C VAL A 65 -2.85 -1.23 -6.40
N SER A 66 -2.50 -0.69 -5.23
CA SER A 66 -1.34 0.21 -5.05
C SER A 66 -0.04 -0.47 -5.46
N TRP A 67 0.13 -1.73 -5.10
CA TRP A 67 1.29 -2.52 -5.49
C TRP A 67 1.33 -2.73 -7.01
N GLY A 68 0.18 -3.01 -7.64
CA GLY A 68 0.04 -3.00 -9.10
C GLY A 68 0.36 -1.64 -9.74
N GLY A 69 -0.05 -0.54 -9.10
CA GLY A 69 0.26 0.83 -9.51
C GLY A 69 1.77 1.12 -9.48
N LEU A 70 2.48 0.64 -8.46
CA LEU A 70 3.95 0.70 -8.40
C LEU A 70 4.58 -0.08 -9.56
N MET A 71 4.11 -1.30 -9.86
CA MET A 71 4.60 -2.08 -11.00
C MET A 71 4.33 -1.37 -12.34
N ALA A 72 3.16 -0.75 -12.50
CA ALA A 72 2.84 0.04 -13.67
C ALA A 72 3.75 1.27 -13.82
N TYR A 73 4.08 1.96 -12.72
CA TYR A 73 5.05 3.05 -12.72
C TYR A 73 6.44 2.58 -13.13
N LEU A 74 6.88 1.43 -12.62
CA LEU A 74 8.15 0.82 -13.02
C LEU A 74 8.14 0.55 -14.53
N VAL A 75 7.12 -0.10 -15.08
CA VAL A 75 7.12 -0.51 -16.51
C VAL A 75 6.88 0.65 -17.48
N LYS A 76 5.97 1.58 -17.15
CA LYS A 76 5.46 2.59 -18.09
C LYS A 76 5.94 4.02 -17.80
N ASP A 77 6.79 4.22 -16.79
CA ASP A 77 7.30 5.52 -16.33
C ASP A 77 6.20 6.53 -15.92
N LYS A 78 4.95 6.08 -15.79
CA LYS A 78 3.81 6.94 -15.47
C LYS A 78 3.35 6.72 -14.03
N TYR A 79 3.46 7.77 -13.22
CA TYR A 79 3.16 7.72 -11.80
C TYR A 79 1.68 8.03 -11.54
N TYR A 80 0.87 6.99 -11.32
CA TYR A 80 -0.55 7.13 -10.99
C TYR A 80 -0.75 7.24 -9.48
N TRP A 81 -0.49 8.43 -8.94
CA TRP A 81 -0.57 8.68 -7.49
C TRP A 81 -1.94 8.31 -6.89
N TRP A 82 -3.05 8.59 -7.58
CA TRP A 82 -4.40 8.21 -7.14
C TRP A 82 -4.57 6.70 -6.91
N ILE A 83 -3.90 5.86 -7.70
CA ILE A 83 -3.93 4.40 -7.56
C ILE A 83 -3.03 3.97 -6.40
N ILE A 84 -1.84 4.57 -6.30
CA ILE A 84 -0.84 4.24 -5.29
C ILE A 84 -1.33 4.61 -3.88
N PHE A 85 -1.96 5.77 -3.72
CA PHE A 85 -2.42 6.29 -2.44
C PHE A 85 -3.91 5.99 -2.15
N SER A 86 -4.59 5.19 -2.97
CA SER A 86 -5.98 4.80 -2.71
C SER A 86 -6.23 4.16 -1.33
N PRO A 87 -5.31 3.39 -0.71
CA PRO A 87 -5.53 2.82 0.63
C PRO A 87 -5.73 3.90 1.70
N VAL A 88 -5.20 5.10 1.50
CA VAL A 88 -5.40 6.25 2.42
C VAL A 88 -6.89 6.57 2.55
N VAL A 89 -7.67 6.44 1.48
CA VAL A 89 -9.11 6.72 1.48
C VAL A 89 -9.83 5.82 2.48
N THR A 90 -9.49 4.54 2.54
CA THR A 90 -10.12 3.59 3.48
C THR A 90 -9.77 3.89 4.94
N ILE A 91 -8.56 4.39 5.22
CA ILE A 91 -8.19 4.85 6.56
C ILE A 91 -8.99 6.10 6.91
N GLY A 92 -9.09 7.06 6.00
CA GLY A 92 -9.90 8.26 6.21
C GLY A 92 -11.38 7.94 6.48
N LEU A 93 -11.96 7.03 5.70
CA LEU A 93 -13.34 6.55 5.91
C LEU A 93 -13.51 5.90 7.27
N PHE A 94 -12.56 5.06 7.68
CA PHE A 94 -12.58 4.44 9.00
C PHE A 94 -12.57 5.50 10.11
N LEU A 95 -11.67 6.48 10.06
CA LEU A 95 -11.59 7.55 11.07
C LEU A 95 -12.86 8.41 11.11
N VAL A 96 -13.45 8.71 9.97
CA VAL A 96 -14.72 9.45 9.89
C VAL A 96 -15.85 8.64 10.54
N LEU A 97 -15.93 7.34 10.27
CA LEU A 97 -16.94 6.49 10.90
C LEU A 97 -16.72 6.39 12.40
N GLU A 98 -15.48 6.15 12.84
CA GLU A 98 -15.12 6.09 14.26
C GLU A 98 -15.51 7.39 15.00
N LEU A 99 -15.29 8.55 14.37
CA LEU A 99 -15.71 9.85 14.90
C LEU A 99 -17.24 9.98 15.02
N LEU A 100 -18.00 9.45 14.05
CA LEU A 100 -19.46 9.57 13.99
C LEU A 100 -20.18 8.57 14.90
N THR A 101 -19.67 7.34 14.99
CA THR A 101 -20.30 6.25 15.75
C THR A 101 -19.78 6.13 17.19
N GLY A 102 -18.68 6.81 17.51
CA GLY A 102 -18.00 6.70 18.80
C GLY A 102 -17.26 5.35 18.96
N SER A 103 -16.40 5.26 19.96
CA SER A 103 -15.55 4.09 20.28
C SER A 103 -16.32 2.89 20.86
N GLY A 104 -17.57 2.68 20.43
CA GLY A 104 -18.51 1.70 21.00
C GLY A 104 -18.39 0.26 20.48
N HIS A 105 -17.27 -0.12 19.86
CA HIS A 105 -17.07 -1.50 19.37
C HIS A 105 -16.44 -2.44 20.41
N GLU A 106 -16.36 -2.05 21.68
CA GLU A 106 -15.87 -2.91 22.78
C GLU A 106 -16.94 -3.78 23.47
N LEU A 107 -18.18 -3.85 22.96
CA LEU A 107 -19.22 -4.72 23.54
C LEU A 107 -19.78 -5.69 22.48
N GLY A 108 -19.03 -6.76 22.25
CA GLY A 108 -19.45 -7.97 21.55
C GLY A 108 -18.67 -9.17 22.05
#